data_AF-A0A9W8IS18-F1
#
_entry.id   AF-A0A9W8IS18-F1
#
_cell.length_a   1.000
_cell.length_b   1.000
_cell.length_c   1.000
_cell.angle_alpha   90.00
_cell.angle_beta   90.00
_cell.angle_gamma   90.00
#
_symmetry.space_group_name_H-M   'P 1'
#
loop_
_entity.id
_entity.type
_entity.pdbx_description
1 polymer ?
#
loop_
_entity_poly.entity_id
_entity_poly.type
_entity_poly.pdbx_seq_one_letter_code
_entity_poly.pdbx_strand_id
1 'polypeptide(L)'
;MTLPNRADMLDACMADINWRKLQTLVPFLIRQHKRASEELESARKRFASYDNSTSPQQRLKWRYQIDQANKKRLENPSDPSSMDILNPSTMTIESRLTVQICLMRDEKEKNSLVGTAGWLSAGIAIQDQHFSQAPIQILIFPNDRLQARVLVEGYHKSPTQARELELEKKRESILTKLNDLYSRAATLFPSVKFDRMKGGRPDVHDVCTCEESCGCFAREKDRPWEDGKQVEYAVVPLPSSFDNVPSGWDPLIKKEIDLRVAQANEALENLRSDIVNKSYLYRANRGLAKGKRERTRGYDTINLVETSMQLNAQRYKLAKWALKRLAAVTAIYDPNKPGLRTDDLSWIWRLNVKKDSETHDQLEEVHRVNWIRSLNIRDRWEEELTIVTAEIEWYVRYMFTRKREVLCWIKGESDLAVDAYAYRQADMWHRLGIHASSEFIKIAKVTVLVD
;
A
#
# COMPACT_ATOMS: atom_id res chain seq x y z
N MET A 1 -33.99 35.30 30.45
CA MET A 1 -33.37 34.35 31.40
C MET A 1 -32.27 35.08 32.15
N THR A 2 -32.34 35.12 33.47
CA THR A 2 -31.25 35.62 34.33
C THR A 2 -30.06 34.65 34.27
N LEU A 3 -28.84 35.12 34.54
CA LEU A 3 -27.62 34.27 34.54
C LEU A 3 -27.74 32.99 35.40
N PRO A 4 -28.36 33.01 36.60
CA PRO A 4 -28.60 31.81 37.40
C PRO A 4 -29.43 30.75 36.66
N ASN A 5 -30.53 31.14 36.02
CA ASN A 5 -31.39 30.21 35.28
C ASN A 5 -30.68 29.53 34.10
N ARG A 6 -29.65 30.17 33.53
CA ARG A 6 -28.86 29.58 32.44
C ARG A 6 -27.88 28.52 32.97
N ALA A 7 -27.27 28.75 34.13
CA ALA A 7 -26.38 27.78 34.76
C ALA A 7 -27.15 26.51 35.17
N ASP A 8 -28.29 26.69 35.84
CA ASP A 8 -29.14 25.57 36.27
C ASP A 8 -29.63 24.72 35.09
N MET A 9 -29.98 25.37 33.97
CA MET A 9 -30.37 24.67 32.74
C MET A 9 -29.20 23.87 32.14
N LEU A 10 -27.99 24.43 32.14
CA LEU A 10 -26.81 23.72 31.65
C LEU A 10 -26.47 22.51 32.52
N ASP A 11 -26.54 22.66 33.84
CA ASP A 11 -26.30 21.56 34.77
C ASP A 11 -27.35 20.45 34.62
N ALA A 12 -28.62 20.81 34.47
CA ALA A 12 -29.69 19.84 34.19
C ALA A 12 -29.45 19.09 32.86
N CYS A 13 -29.06 19.80 31.81
CA CYS A 13 -28.70 19.18 30.53
C CYS A 13 -27.49 18.25 30.65
N MET A 14 -26.45 18.66 31.36
CA MET A 14 -25.25 17.83 31.57
C MET A 14 -25.55 16.60 32.43
N ALA A 15 -26.40 16.73 33.45
CA ALA A 15 -26.88 15.62 34.25
C ALA A 15 -27.69 14.61 33.42
N ASP A 16 -28.60 15.06 32.56
CA ASP A 16 -29.36 14.19 31.65
C ASP A 16 -28.44 13.45 30.67
N ILE A 17 -27.46 14.16 30.07
CA ILE A 17 -26.48 13.53 29.17
C ILE A 17 -25.66 12.47 29.90
N ASN A 18 -25.18 12.75 31.11
CA ASN A 18 -24.42 11.80 31.92
C ASN A 18 -25.27 10.58 32.30
N TRP A 19 -26.53 10.80 32.64
CA TRP A 19 -27.48 9.73 32.96
C TRP A 19 -27.73 8.82 31.76
N ARG A 20 -27.97 9.37 30.57
CA ARG A 20 -28.12 8.60 29.33
C ARG A 20 -26.88 7.78 28.99
N LYS A 21 -25.68 8.36 29.18
CA LYS A 21 -24.42 7.63 29.00
C LYS A 21 -24.31 6.46 29.98
N LEU A 22 -24.65 6.68 31.25
CA LEU A 22 -24.60 5.67 32.29
C LEU A 22 -25.56 4.51 32.01
N GLN A 23 -26.77 4.78 31.52
CA GLN A 23 -27.74 3.75 31.12
C GLN A 23 -27.28 2.93 29.91
N THR A 24 -26.58 3.57 28.96
CA THR A 24 -26.10 2.92 27.73
C THR A 24 -24.73 2.27 27.88
N LEU A 25 -24.08 2.44 29.04
CA LEU A 25 -22.71 1.97 29.25
C LEU A 25 -22.62 0.44 29.30
N VAL A 26 -23.60 -0.25 29.89
CA VAL A 26 -23.63 -1.73 29.96
C VAL A 26 -23.54 -2.37 28.56
N PRO A 27 -24.46 -2.09 27.62
CA PRO A 27 -24.36 -2.65 26.26
C PRO A 27 -23.17 -2.10 25.46
N PHE A 28 -22.62 -0.93 25.81
CA PHE A 28 -21.40 -0.42 25.20
C PHE A 28 -20.17 -1.23 25.64
N LEU A 29 -19.94 -1.40 26.94
CA LEU A 29 -18.81 -2.14 27.50
C LEU A 29 -18.82 -3.60 27.06
N ILE A 30 -20.00 -4.22 27.01
CA ILE A 30 -20.15 -5.58 26.46
C ILE A 30 -19.64 -5.68 25.01
N ARG A 31 -20.01 -4.70 24.16
CA ARG A 31 -19.56 -4.68 22.76
C ARG A 31 -18.06 -4.43 22.66
N GLN A 32 -17.51 -3.52 23.47
CA GLN A 32 -16.07 -3.25 23.48
C GLN A 32 -15.27 -4.45 23.97
N HIS A 33 -15.73 -5.14 25.01
CA HIS A 33 -15.06 -6.33 25.52
C HIS A 33 -15.01 -7.45 24.48
N LYS A 34 -16.13 -7.73 23.81
CA LYS A 34 -16.18 -8.70 22.70
C LYS A 34 -15.21 -8.33 21.58
N ARG A 35 -15.27 -7.07 21.14
CA ARG A 35 -14.37 -6.56 20.10
C ARG A 35 -12.91 -6.68 20.50
N ALA A 36 -12.55 -6.26 21.70
CA ALA A 36 -11.17 -6.35 22.20
C ALA A 36 -10.69 -7.80 22.23
N SER A 37 -11.53 -8.75 22.65
CA SER A 37 -11.22 -10.18 22.62
C SER A 37 -10.98 -10.71 21.21
N GLU A 38 -11.88 -10.42 20.28
CA GLU A 38 -11.80 -10.87 18.87
C GLU A 38 -10.57 -10.26 18.17
N GLU A 39 -10.35 -8.97 18.34
CA GLU A 39 -9.22 -8.24 17.75
C GLU A 39 -7.89 -8.66 18.38
N LEU A 40 -7.85 -8.96 19.67
CA LEU A 40 -6.66 -9.50 20.32
C LEU A 40 -6.28 -10.87 19.75
N GLU A 41 -7.25 -11.77 19.55
CA GLU A 41 -6.98 -13.07 18.91
C GLU A 41 -6.43 -12.90 17.50
N SER A 42 -7.02 -11.99 16.72
CA SER A 42 -6.56 -11.65 15.38
C SER A 42 -5.12 -11.08 15.40
N ALA A 43 -4.86 -10.13 16.30
CA ALA A 43 -3.56 -9.50 16.47
C ALA A 43 -2.48 -10.48 16.94
N ARG A 44 -2.81 -11.43 17.82
CA ARG A 44 -1.90 -12.50 18.25
C ARG A 44 -1.51 -13.42 17.10
N LYS A 45 -2.49 -13.86 16.29
CA LYS A 45 -2.22 -14.67 15.09
C LYS A 45 -1.34 -13.91 14.10
N ARG A 46 -1.64 -12.63 13.88
CA ARG A 46 -0.87 -11.72 13.03
C ARG A 46 0.59 -11.61 13.50
N PHE A 47 0.80 -11.27 14.77
CA PHE A 47 2.14 -11.17 15.34
C PHE A 47 2.89 -12.50 15.28
N ALA A 48 2.24 -13.62 15.59
CA ALA A 48 2.86 -14.95 15.53
C ALA A 48 3.35 -15.30 14.11
N SER A 49 2.62 -14.90 13.07
CA SER A 49 3.06 -15.09 11.68
C SER A 49 4.38 -14.36 11.39
N TYR A 50 4.51 -13.10 11.83
CA TYR A 50 5.76 -12.36 11.66
C TYR A 50 6.87 -12.92 12.54
N ASP A 51 6.57 -13.19 13.81
CA ASP A 51 7.57 -13.67 14.77
C ASP A 51 8.18 -15.00 14.32
N ASN A 52 7.36 -15.96 13.86
CA ASN A 52 7.83 -17.25 13.34
C ASN A 52 8.73 -17.11 12.10
N SER A 53 8.51 -16.07 11.29
CA SER A 53 9.32 -15.81 10.09
C SER A 53 10.66 -15.09 10.37
N THR A 54 10.79 -14.48 11.55
CA THR A 54 11.96 -13.66 11.93
C THR A 54 13.02 -14.49 12.66
N SER A 55 14.31 -14.26 12.37
CA SER A 55 15.41 -14.94 13.08
C SER A 55 15.50 -14.51 14.55
N PRO A 56 16.03 -15.36 15.46
CA PRO A 56 16.17 -15.01 16.88
C PRO A 56 17.02 -13.76 17.12
N GLN A 57 18.07 -13.55 16.34
CA GLN A 57 18.96 -12.38 16.45
C GLN A 57 18.22 -11.08 16.08
N GLN A 58 17.43 -11.10 15.00
CA GLN A 58 16.60 -9.95 14.60
C GLN A 58 15.54 -9.63 15.65
N ARG A 59 14.88 -10.65 16.24
CA ARG A 59 13.90 -10.42 17.31
C ARG A 59 14.53 -9.68 18.49
N LEU A 60 15.72 -10.10 18.94
CA LEU A 60 16.43 -9.42 20.04
C LEU A 60 16.80 -7.99 19.68
N LYS A 61 17.35 -7.77 18.48
CA LYS A 61 17.70 -6.44 17.96
C LYS A 61 16.49 -5.51 17.94
N TRP A 62 15.39 -5.95 17.34
CA TRP A 62 14.20 -5.11 17.15
C TRP A 62 13.45 -4.85 18.46
N ARG A 63 13.42 -5.83 19.39
CA ARG A 63 12.93 -5.61 20.76
C ARG A 63 13.73 -4.53 21.49
N TYR A 64 15.05 -4.64 21.45
CA TYR A 64 15.91 -3.63 22.06
C TYR A 64 15.68 -2.23 21.47
N GLN A 65 15.53 -2.13 20.14
CA GLN A 65 15.29 -0.85 19.50
C GLN A 65 13.94 -0.22 19.89
N ILE A 66 12.84 -1.00 19.96
CA ILE A 66 11.53 -0.48 20.38
C ILE A 66 11.51 -0.10 21.87
N ASP A 67 12.19 -0.87 22.73
CA ASP A 67 12.31 -0.53 24.15
C ASP A 67 13.07 0.78 24.37
N GLN A 68 14.15 0.99 23.61
CA GLN A 68 14.90 2.24 23.63
C GLN A 68 14.07 3.43 23.11
N ALA A 69 13.31 3.24 22.03
CA ALA A 69 12.40 4.26 21.52
C ALA A 69 11.32 4.63 22.54
N ASN A 70 10.73 3.63 23.20
CA ASN A 70 9.73 3.83 24.25
C ASN A 70 10.30 4.57 25.46
N LYS A 71 11.54 4.26 25.89
CA LYS A 71 12.23 4.99 26.95
C LYS A 71 12.46 6.46 26.58
N LYS A 72 12.98 6.73 25.38
CA LYS A 72 13.18 8.10 24.88
C LYS A 72 11.88 8.89 24.80
N ARG A 73 10.77 8.26 24.42
CA ARG A 73 9.43 8.87 24.43
C ARG A 73 8.98 9.29 25.83
N LEU A 74 9.29 8.48 26.86
CA LEU A 74 8.96 8.79 28.25
C LEU A 74 9.84 9.92 28.79
N GLU A 75 11.12 9.94 28.44
CA GLU A 75 12.08 10.97 28.85
C GLU A 75 11.81 12.32 28.19
N ASN A 76 11.35 12.34 26.93
CA ASN A 76 11.04 13.56 26.20
C ASN A 76 9.72 13.46 25.39
N PRO A 77 8.55 13.66 26.04
CA PRO A 77 7.24 13.54 25.38
C PRO A 77 6.99 14.56 24.26
N SER A 78 7.76 15.65 24.23
CA SER A 78 7.61 16.73 23.25
C SER A 78 8.34 16.47 21.94
N ASP A 79 9.20 15.44 21.86
CA ASP A 79 9.97 15.08 20.67
C ASP A 79 9.39 13.83 19.96
N PRO A 80 8.74 13.99 18.79
CA PRO A 80 8.17 12.88 18.03
C PRO A 80 9.22 11.96 17.38
N SER A 81 10.47 12.42 17.23
CA SER A 81 11.50 11.69 16.46
C SER A 81 11.91 10.37 17.12
N SER A 82 11.70 10.25 18.44
CA SER A 82 11.85 8.98 19.18
C SER A 82 11.05 7.83 18.58
N MET A 83 9.95 8.11 17.87
CA MET A 83 9.08 7.12 17.23
C MET A 83 9.39 6.88 15.75
N ASP A 84 10.41 7.51 15.17
CA ASP A 84 10.83 7.32 13.77
C ASP A 84 11.27 5.88 13.47
N ILE A 85 11.54 5.10 14.51
CA ILE A 85 11.70 3.64 14.42
C ILE A 85 10.51 2.95 13.72
N LEU A 86 9.31 3.53 13.76
CA LEU A 86 8.11 3.01 13.09
C LEU A 86 8.05 3.36 11.59
N ASN A 87 9.01 4.13 11.10
CA ASN A 87 9.16 4.51 9.70
C ASN A 87 10.29 3.66 9.06
N PRO A 88 10.14 3.28 7.78
CA PRO A 88 11.19 2.58 7.05
C PRO A 88 12.34 3.55 6.77
N SER A 89 13.57 3.12 7.06
CA SER A 89 14.76 3.87 6.64
C SER A 89 14.97 3.68 5.13
N THR A 90 14.96 4.77 4.36
CA THR A 90 15.15 4.73 2.90
C THR A 90 16.63 4.49 2.60
N MET A 91 16.98 3.33 2.06
CA MET A 91 18.28 3.14 1.40
C MET A 91 18.07 2.78 -0.07
N THR A 92 19.12 2.93 -0.85
CA THR A 92 19.11 3.03 -2.32
C THR A 92 19.18 1.66 -3.00
N ILE A 93 18.16 1.30 -3.77
CA ILE A 93 18.27 0.22 -4.76
C ILE A 93 19.29 0.65 -5.80
N GLU A 94 20.14 -0.28 -6.23
CA GLU A 94 21.02 -0.06 -7.37
C GLU A 94 20.17 0.24 -8.61
N SER A 95 20.09 1.52 -8.94
CA SER A 95 19.41 2.00 -10.15
C SER A 95 19.93 1.28 -11.39
N ARG A 96 19.13 1.23 -12.46
CA ARG A 96 19.61 0.74 -13.76
C ARG A 96 20.90 1.45 -14.20
N LEU A 97 21.06 2.73 -13.85
CA LEU A 97 22.25 3.53 -14.14
C LEU A 97 23.51 3.01 -13.43
N THR A 98 23.41 2.59 -12.16
CA THR A 98 24.57 2.06 -11.43
C THR A 98 25.02 0.72 -12.02
N VAL A 99 24.06 -0.16 -12.36
CA VAL A 99 24.36 -1.42 -13.05
C VAL A 99 25.01 -1.17 -14.41
N GLN A 100 24.50 -0.20 -15.18
CA GLN A 100 25.11 0.19 -16.45
C GLN A 100 26.57 0.68 -16.26
N ILE A 101 26.84 1.49 -15.23
CA ILE A 101 28.21 1.96 -14.93
C ILE A 101 29.13 0.78 -14.63
N CYS A 102 28.68 -0.19 -13.82
CA CYS A 102 29.46 -1.39 -13.50
C CYS A 102 29.75 -2.20 -14.77
N LEU A 103 28.75 -2.46 -15.61
CA LEU A 103 28.94 -3.18 -16.88
C LEU A 103 29.91 -2.45 -17.82
N MET A 104 29.87 -1.13 -17.88
CA MET A 104 30.80 -0.34 -18.70
C MET A 104 32.24 -0.33 -18.15
N ARG A 105 32.43 -0.42 -16.82
CA ARG A 105 33.76 -0.58 -16.22
C ARG A 105 34.33 -1.96 -16.53
N ASP A 106 33.53 -2.99 -16.34
CA ASP A 106 33.85 -4.38 -16.68
C ASP A 106 34.27 -4.56 -18.15
N GLU A 107 33.56 -3.90 -19.07
CA GLU A 107 33.91 -3.89 -20.50
C GLU A 107 35.29 -3.32 -20.76
N LYS A 108 35.64 -2.22 -20.09
CA LYS A 108 36.93 -1.55 -20.24
C LYS A 108 38.06 -2.38 -19.65
N GLU A 109 37.84 -2.98 -18.48
CA GLU A 109 38.84 -3.82 -17.81
C GLU A 109 39.14 -5.10 -18.59
N LYS A 110 38.11 -5.75 -19.13
CA LYS A 110 38.24 -7.00 -19.90
C LYS A 110 38.58 -6.75 -21.38
N ASN A 111 38.58 -5.49 -21.82
CA ASN A 111 38.72 -5.03 -23.20
C ASN A 111 37.90 -5.87 -24.20
N SER A 112 36.67 -6.21 -23.82
CA SER A 112 35.80 -7.12 -24.56
C SER A 112 34.40 -6.54 -24.66
N LEU A 113 33.88 -6.46 -25.89
CA LEU A 113 32.53 -5.95 -26.18
C LEU A 113 32.30 -4.52 -25.64
N VAL A 114 33.28 -3.64 -25.77
CA VAL A 114 33.21 -2.25 -25.31
C VAL A 114 32.09 -1.49 -26.04
N GLY A 115 31.21 -0.84 -25.27
CA GLY A 115 30.09 -0.06 -25.81
C GLY A 115 28.79 -0.86 -25.94
N THR A 116 28.81 -2.16 -25.68
CA THR A 116 27.60 -3.01 -25.76
C THR A 116 26.61 -2.73 -24.64
N ALA A 117 27.04 -2.46 -23.40
CA ALA A 117 26.17 -2.05 -22.31
C ALA A 117 25.46 -0.71 -22.59
N GLY A 118 26.17 0.25 -23.19
CA GLY A 118 25.58 1.52 -23.62
C GLY A 118 24.55 1.35 -24.74
N TRP A 119 24.83 0.47 -25.69
CA TRP A 119 23.90 0.11 -26.76
C TRP A 119 22.64 -0.58 -26.22
N LEU A 120 22.78 -1.57 -25.33
CA LEU A 120 21.66 -2.25 -24.68
C LEU A 120 20.78 -1.28 -23.88
N SER A 121 21.40 -0.43 -23.04
CA SER A 121 20.66 0.57 -22.23
C SER A 121 19.88 1.55 -23.12
N ALA A 122 20.47 2.00 -24.23
CA ALA A 122 19.78 2.85 -25.20
C ALA A 122 18.58 2.15 -25.84
N GLY A 123 18.72 0.88 -26.23
CA GLY A 123 17.61 0.10 -26.76
C GLY A 123 16.49 -0.12 -25.74
N ILE A 124 16.82 -0.41 -24.48
CA ILE A 124 15.83 -0.52 -23.39
C ILE A 124 15.08 0.81 -23.20
N ALA A 125 15.79 1.95 -23.23
CA ALA A 125 15.17 3.27 -23.12
C ALA A 125 14.24 3.60 -24.30
N ILE A 126 14.60 3.19 -25.52
CA ILE A 126 13.73 3.34 -26.70
C ILE A 126 12.48 2.47 -26.54
N GLN A 127 12.60 1.23 -26.05
CA GLN A 127 11.43 0.41 -25.73
C GLN A 127 10.54 1.10 -24.68
N ASP A 128 11.10 1.55 -23.55
CA ASP A 128 10.35 2.29 -22.52
C ASP A 128 9.61 3.50 -23.12
N GLN A 129 10.25 4.21 -24.06
CA GLN A 129 9.66 5.35 -24.76
C GLN A 129 8.55 4.91 -25.73
N HIS A 130 8.73 3.85 -26.52
CA HIS A 130 7.70 3.31 -27.40
C HIS A 130 6.43 2.98 -26.62
N PHE A 131 6.55 2.39 -25.42
CA PHE A 131 5.39 2.05 -24.60
C PHE A 131 4.79 3.25 -23.86
N SER A 132 5.61 4.21 -23.41
CA SER A 132 5.11 5.46 -22.80
C SER A 132 4.43 6.40 -23.82
N GLN A 133 4.81 6.31 -25.09
CA GLN A 133 4.35 7.20 -26.17
C GLN A 133 3.36 6.55 -27.12
N ALA A 134 3.22 5.22 -27.09
CA ALA A 134 2.09 4.55 -27.70
C ALA A 134 0.84 5.27 -27.15
N PRO A 135 0.05 5.94 -28.02
CA PRO A 135 -1.21 6.46 -27.57
C PRO A 135 -1.98 5.30 -26.95
N ILE A 136 -2.84 5.66 -26.03
CA ILE A 136 -3.85 4.79 -25.48
C ILE A 136 -4.76 4.35 -26.65
N GLN A 137 -4.30 3.40 -27.46
CA GLN A 137 -4.88 3.03 -28.75
C GLN A 137 -5.44 1.61 -28.73
N ILE A 138 -5.37 0.94 -27.58
CA ILE A 138 -6.09 -0.31 -27.28
C ILE A 138 -6.54 -0.27 -25.81
N LEU A 139 -7.51 0.58 -25.51
CA LEU A 139 -8.55 0.30 -24.52
C LEU A 139 -9.85 0.90 -25.07
N ILE A 140 -10.40 0.24 -26.10
CA ILE A 140 -11.75 0.51 -26.59
C ILE A 140 -12.71 -0.23 -25.66
N PHE A 141 -13.33 0.49 -24.72
CA PHE A 141 -14.46 -0.02 -23.95
C PHE A 141 -15.75 0.38 -24.66
N PRO A 142 -16.65 -0.55 -25.03
CA PRO A 142 -18.02 -0.20 -25.32
C PRO A 142 -18.87 -0.31 -24.04
N ASN A 143 -19.56 0.78 -23.75
CA ASN A 143 -20.73 0.95 -22.87
C ASN A 143 -20.53 1.58 -21.49
N ASP A 144 -21.14 2.77 -21.39
CA ASP A 144 -21.61 3.49 -20.23
C ASP A 144 -21.96 2.61 -19.01
N ARG A 145 -21.21 2.82 -17.92
CA ARG A 145 -21.71 3.41 -16.67
C ARG A 145 -20.60 3.45 -15.62
N LEU A 146 -20.44 4.65 -15.03
CA LEU A 146 -19.80 4.95 -13.73
C LEU A 146 -18.27 5.22 -13.74
N GLN A 147 -17.95 6.48 -13.98
CA GLN A 147 -17.00 7.30 -13.21
C GLN A 147 -15.60 6.71 -12.90
N ALA A 148 -14.74 6.66 -13.92
CA ALA A 148 -13.30 6.79 -13.74
C ALA A 148 -12.69 7.56 -14.94
N ARG A 149 -12.49 8.88 -14.76
CA ARG A 149 -11.82 9.76 -15.72
C ARG A 149 -10.33 9.39 -15.81
N VAL A 150 -9.98 8.44 -16.67
CA VAL A 150 -8.63 8.29 -17.21
C VAL A 150 -8.68 8.71 -18.67
N LEU A 151 -8.22 9.94 -18.92
CA LEU A 151 -7.69 10.57 -20.15
C LEU A 151 -7.84 9.89 -21.54
N VAL A 152 -8.98 9.29 -21.88
CA VAL A 152 -9.19 8.61 -23.19
C VAL A 152 -10.48 8.99 -23.90
N GLU A 153 -11.49 9.54 -23.22
CA GLU A 153 -12.74 10.00 -23.87
C GLU A 153 -12.57 11.16 -24.88
N GLY A 154 -11.35 11.68 -25.07
CA GLY A 154 -11.06 12.75 -26.03
C GLY A 154 -10.64 12.30 -27.44
N TYR A 155 -10.32 11.03 -27.67
CA TYR A 155 -9.72 10.57 -28.94
C TYR A 155 -10.73 10.29 -30.07
N HIS A 156 -12.03 10.48 -29.84
CA HIS A 156 -13.07 10.29 -30.86
C HIS A 156 -13.44 11.55 -31.65
N LYS A 157 -12.83 12.70 -31.34
CA LYS A 157 -13.00 13.94 -32.12
C LYS A 157 -11.66 14.33 -32.70
N SER A 158 -11.62 14.48 -34.03
CA SER A 158 -10.52 14.97 -34.86
C SER A 158 -9.47 15.76 -34.05
N PRO A 159 -8.24 15.25 -33.90
CA PRO A 159 -7.23 15.83 -33.03
C PRO A 159 -6.92 17.27 -33.44
N THR A 160 -6.70 18.14 -32.45
CA THR A 160 -6.26 19.51 -32.69
C THR A 160 -4.89 19.50 -33.37
N GLN A 161 -4.67 20.33 -34.40
CA GLN A 161 -3.40 20.42 -35.14
C GLN A 161 -2.16 20.53 -34.24
N ALA A 162 -2.26 21.22 -33.10
CA ALA A 162 -1.19 21.32 -32.11
C ALA A 162 -0.78 19.96 -31.51
N ARG A 163 -1.74 19.06 -31.28
CA ARG A 163 -1.50 17.71 -30.73
C ARG A 163 -1.00 16.74 -31.79
N GLU A 164 -1.43 16.88 -33.04
CA GLU A 164 -0.85 16.15 -34.17
C GLU A 164 0.64 16.51 -34.33
N LEU A 165 0.97 17.80 -34.25
CA LEU A 165 2.35 18.27 -34.27
C LEU A 165 3.18 17.68 -33.11
N GLU A 166 2.62 17.57 -31.90
CA GLU A 166 3.29 16.92 -30.76
C GLU A 166 3.54 15.43 -30.98
N LEU A 167 2.59 14.72 -31.60
CA LEU A 167 2.75 13.32 -31.95
C LEU A 167 3.82 13.13 -33.02
N GLU A 168 3.83 13.94 -34.07
CA GLU A 168 4.86 13.87 -35.11
C GLU A 168 6.26 14.20 -34.58
N LYS A 169 6.39 15.22 -33.73
CA LYS A 169 7.66 15.50 -33.03
C LYS A 169 8.16 14.32 -32.19
N LYS A 170 7.26 13.58 -31.55
CA LYS A 170 7.61 12.37 -30.80
C LYS A 170 8.06 11.25 -31.73
N ARG A 171 7.37 11.05 -32.86
CA ARG A 171 7.74 10.08 -33.90
C ARG A 171 9.11 10.39 -34.49
N GLU A 172 9.40 11.65 -34.82
CA GLU A 172 10.72 12.10 -35.26
C GLU A 172 11.82 11.83 -34.21
N SER A 173 11.51 12.09 -32.93
CA SER A 173 12.45 11.80 -31.82
C SER A 173 12.73 10.31 -31.65
N ILE A 174 11.71 9.45 -31.84
CA ILE A 174 11.91 8.01 -31.80
C ILE A 174 12.73 7.55 -33.01
N LEU A 175 12.38 7.99 -34.23
CA LEU A 175 13.08 7.62 -35.46
C LEU A 175 14.57 7.96 -35.40
N THR A 176 14.90 9.15 -34.92
CA THR A 176 16.30 9.59 -34.77
C THR A 176 17.07 8.68 -33.82
N LYS A 177 16.51 8.41 -32.63
CA LYS A 177 17.11 7.47 -31.65
C LYS A 177 17.24 6.05 -32.18
N LEU A 178 16.25 5.58 -32.94
CA LEU A 178 16.26 4.26 -33.54
C LEU A 178 17.35 4.17 -34.62
N ASN A 179 17.44 5.14 -35.53
CA ASN A 179 18.50 5.21 -36.53
C ASN A 179 19.90 5.27 -35.89
N ASP A 180 20.07 6.03 -34.80
CA ASP A 180 21.30 6.07 -34.02
C ASP A 180 21.63 4.71 -33.38
N LEU A 181 20.61 3.98 -32.92
CA LEU A 181 20.79 2.64 -32.38
C LEU A 181 21.21 1.64 -33.46
N TYR A 182 20.61 1.69 -34.65
CA TYR A 182 20.97 0.85 -35.79
C TYR A 182 22.37 1.16 -36.32
N SER A 183 22.77 2.43 -36.37
CA SER A 183 24.13 2.81 -36.80
C SER A 183 25.20 2.32 -35.81
N ARG A 184 24.93 2.42 -34.49
CA ARG A 184 25.79 1.82 -33.46
C ARG A 184 25.79 0.29 -33.51
N ALA A 185 24.66 -0.33 -33.84
CA ALA A 185 24.60 -1.79 -33.99
C ALA A 185 25.45 -2.27 -35.17
N ALA A 186 25.44 -1.54 -36.29
CA ALA A 186 26.23 -1.87 -37.47
C ALA A 186 27.74 -1.78 -37.23
N THR A 187 28.20 -0.85 -36.38
CA THR A 187 29.61 -0.75 -36.02
C THR A 187 30.04 -1.82 -35.01
N LEU A 188 29.18 -2.15 -34.04
CA LEU A 188 29.46 -3.17 -33.03
C LEU A 188 29.33 -4.60 -33.57
N PHE A 189 28.42 -4.84 -34.53
CA PHE A 189 28.11 -6.16 -35.08
C PHE A 189 28.04 -6.17 -36.62
N PRO A 190 29.16 -5.95 -37.35
CA PRO A 190 29.16 -5.87 -38.81
C PRO A 190 28.68 -7.14 -39.52
N SER A 191 28.80 -8.30 -38.86
CA SER A 191 28.37 -9.60 -39.38
C SER A 191 26.86 -9.84 -39.29
N VAL A 192 26.13 -9.05 -38.50
CA VAL A 192 24.72 -9.26 -38.19
C VAL A 192 23.85 -8.34 -39.05
N LYS A 193 22.96 -8.92 -39.85
CA LYS A 193 21.98 -8.16 -40.66
C LYS A 193 20.65 -8.04 -39.92
N PHE A 194 20.51 -6.97 -39.14
CA PHE A 194 19.34 -6.70 -38.30
C PHE A 194 18.01 -6.68 -39.08
N ASP A 195 17.99 -6.16 -40.31
CA ASP A 195 16.79 -6.07 -41.15
C ASP A 195 16.17 -7.43 -41.51
N ARG A 196 16.96 -8.51 -41.43
CA ARG A 196 16.53 -9.87 -41.78
C ARG A 196 16.16 -10.71 -40.57
N MET A 197 16.38 -10.21 -39.35
CA MET A 197 16.10 -10.95 -38.14
C MET A 197 14.61 -10.86 -37.79
N LYS A 198 14.00 -12.02 -37.58
CA LYS A 198 12.63 -12.11 -37.07
C LYS A 198 12.65 -11.90 -35.55
N GLY A 199 11.70 -11.09 -35.09
CA GLY A 199 11.58 -10.77 -33.68
C GLY A 199 10.14 -10.53 -33.27
N GLY A 200 9.88 -10.70 -31.97
CA GLY A 200 8.60 -10.43 -31.36
C GLY A 200 8.57 -9.06 -30.69
N ARG A 201 7.39 -8.43 -30.66
CA ARG A 201 7.13 -7.25 -29.84
C ARG A 201 6.64 -7.68 -28.46
N PRO A 202 6.93 -6.92 -27.39
CA PRO A 202 6.23 -7.11 -26.12
C PRO A 202 4.73 -6.85 -26.30
N ASP A 203 3.92 -7.88 -26.09
CA ASP A 203 2.46 -7.80 -25.98
C ASP A 203 2.13 -7.53 -24.51
N VAL A 204 2.05 -6.24 -24.15
CA VAL A 204 1.87 -5.78 -22.77
C VAL A 204 0.49 -5.14 -22.64
N HIS A 205 -0.56 -5.91 -22.92
CA HIS A 205 -1.93 -5.46 -22.67
C HIS A 205 -2.23 -5.48 -21.16
N ASP A 206 -3.07 -4.53 -20.72
CA ASP A 206 -3.60 -4.54 -19.37
C ASP A 206 -4.73 -5.58 -19.26
N VAL A 207 -4.61 -6.49 -18.29
CA VAL A 207 -5.67 -7.43 -17.96
C VAL A 207 -6.84 -6.62 -17.40
N CYS A 208 -7.96 -6.59 -18.10
CA CYS A 208 -9.21 -6.01 -17.58
C CYS A 208 -9.56 -6.71 -16.26
N THR A 209 -9.60 -5.94 -15.18
CA THR A 209 -9.97 -6.38 -13.82
C THR A 209 -11.49 -6.44 -13.61
N CYS A 210 -12.24 -6.24 -14.68
CA CYS A 210 -13.69 -6.39 -14.73
C CYS A 210 -14.06 -7.88 -14.58
N GLU A 211 -15.18 -8.19 -13.93
CA GLU A 211 -15.71 -9.56 -13.85
C GLU A 211 -15.79 -10.22 -15.24
N GLU A 212 -15.70 -11.57 -15.30
CA GLU A 212 -15.42 -12.43 -16.47
C GLU A 212 -16.33 -12.26 -17.72
N SER A 213 -17.24 -11.28 -17.72
CA SER A 213 -18.16 -10.94 -18.80
C SER A 213 -18.14 -9.44 -19.17
N CYS A 214 -17.03 -8.71 -18.98
CA CYS A 214 -16.92 -7.41 -19.65
C CYS A 214 -16.67 -7.60 -21.15
N GLY A 215 -17.53 -7.03 -22.01
CA GLY A 215 -17.35 -6.93 -23.47
C GLY A 215 -16.08 -6.18 -23.94
N CYS A 216 -15.18 -5.85 -23.01
CA CYS A 216 -13.83 -5.31 -23.20
C CYS A 216 -12.99 -6.12 -24.20
N PHE A 217 -13.26 -7.42 -24.37
CA PHE A 217 -12.51 -8.32 -25.27
C PHE A 217 -13.13 -8.50 -26.66
N ALA A 218 -14.23 -7.81 -26.99
CA ALA A 218 -14.86 -7.96 -28.30
C ALA A 218 -14.12 -7.16 -29.39
N ARG A 219 -13.35 -7.89 -30.21
CA ARG A 219 -12.90 -7.60 -31.58
C ARG A 219 -11.64 -6.72 -31.77
N GLU A 220 -10.49 -7.38 -31.72
CA GLU A 220 -9.27 -6.94 -32.44
C GLU A 220 -9.22 -7.42 -33.90
N LYS A 221 -10.16 -8.26 -34.37
CA LYS A 221 -10.07 -8.89 -35.69
C LYS A 221 -10.47 -8.01 -36.90
N ASP A 222 -11.07 -6.85 -36.67
CA ASP A 222 -11.76 -6.10 -37.74
C ASP A 222 -11.21 -4.68 -37.99
N ARG A 223 -9.94 -4.39 -37.67
CA ARG A 223 -9.28 -3.20 -38.23
C ARG A 223 -8.57 -3.58 -39.53
N PRO A 224 -8.89 -2.92 -40.66
CA PRO A 224 -8.05 -2.98 -41.85
C PRO A 224 -6.63 -2.57 -41.45
N TRP A 225 -5.71 -3.51 -41.61
CA TRP A 225 -4.27 -3.34 -41.40
C TRP A 225 -3.76 -2.27 -42.39
N GLU A 226 -3.62 -1.03 -41.94
CA GLU A 226 -2.83 -0.05 -42.69
C GLU A 226 -1.35 -0.37 -42.43
N ASP A 227 -0.72 -0.91 -43.48
CA ASP A 227 0.68 -1.31 -43.61
C ASP A 227 1.67 -0.65 -42.62
N GLY A 228 2.10 -1.41 -41.61
CA GLY A 228 3.50 -1.72 -41.26
C GLY A 228 4.60 -0.65 -41.25
N LYS A 229 4.30 0.65 -41.37
CA LYS A 229 5.28 1.74 -41.55
C LYS A 229 5.32 2.74 -40.40
N GLN A 230 4.47 2.57 -39.40
CA GLN A 230 4.46 3.47 -38.24
C GLN A 230 5.64 3.14 -37.30
N VAL A 231 6.37 4.19 -36.93
CA VAL A 231 7.57 4.16 -36.07
C VAL A 231 7.34 3.41 -34.76
N GLU A 232 6.14 3.53 -34.21
CA GLU A 232 5.70 2.94 -32.94
C GLU A 232 5.69 1.40 -32.96
N TYR A 233 5.70 0.80 -34.16
CA TYR A 233 5.71 -0.65 -34.38
C TYR A 233 7.08 -1.17 -34.83
N ALA A 234 8.08 -0.29 -34.95
CA ALA A 234 9.43 -0.71 -35.29
C ALA A 234 10.03 -1.59 -34.17
N VAL A 235 10.60 -2.73 -34.55
CA VAL A 235 11.27 -3.63 -33.62
C VAL A 235 12.60 -3.01 -33.19
N VAL A 236 12.80 -2.90 -31.89
CA VAL A 236 14.07 -2.43 -31.31
C VAL A 236 15.06 -3.60 -31.29
N PRO A 237 16.24 -3.46 -31.92
CA PRO A 237 17.23 -4.54 -32.01
C PRO A 237 17.88 -4.78 -30.64
N LEU A 238 17.27 -5.65 -29.82
CA LEU A 238 17.82 -6.16 -28.57
C LEU A 238 17.87 -7.68 -28.61
N PRO A 239 18.79 -8.34 -27.90
CA PRO A 239 18.81 -9.81 -27.80
C PRO A 239 17.45 -10.40 -27.44
N SER A 240 16.74 -9.80 -26.48
CA SER A 240 15.39 -10.24 -26.09
C SER A 240 14.32 -10.09 -27.17
N SER A 241 14.52 -9.20 -28.16
CA SER A 241 13.56 -8.97 -29.24
C SER A 241 13.59 -10.07 -30.31
N PHE A 242 14.72 -10.77 -30.48
CA PHE A 242 14.90 -11.76 -31.55
C PHE A 242 14.45 -13.15 -31.11
N ASP A 243 13.92 -13.95 -32.05
CA ASP A 243 13.53 -15.35 -31.77
C ASP A 243 14.75 -16.27 -31.71
N ASN A 244 15.72 -16.03 -32.60
CA ASN A 244 16.98 -16.75 -32.66
C ASN A 244 18.13 -15.75 -32.54
N VAL A 245 18.88 -15.82 -31.44
CA VAL A 245 20.03 -14.95 -31.20
C VAL A 245 21.27 -15.55 -31.90
N PRO A 246 22.11 -14.74 -32.57
CA PRO A 246 23.34 -15.22 -33.21
C PRO A 246 24.30 -15.93 -32.23
N SER A 247 25.00 -16.96 -32.72
CA SER A 247 26.02 -17.67 -31.94
C SER A 247 27.14 -16.72 -31.49
N GLY A 248 27.43 -16.68 -30.18
CA GLY A 248 28.46 -15.80 -29.58
C GLY A 248 27.91 -14.59 -28.82
N TRP A 249 26.59 -14.41 -28.78
CA TRP A 249 25.94 -13.33 -28.01
C TRP A 249 25.67 -13.68 -26.54
N ASP A 250 26.15 -14.82 -26.03
CA ASP A 250 25.95 -15.23 -24.63
C ASP A 250 26.39 -14.17 -23.60
N PRO A 251 27.53 -13.47 -23.76
CA PRO A 251 27.92 -12.39 -22.86
C PRO A 251 26.96 -11.19 -22.93
N LEU A 252 26.40 -10.92 -24.12
CA LEU A 252 25.46 -9.82 -24.34
C LEU A 252 24.09 -10.11 -23.72
N ILE A 253 23.63 -11.37 -23.80
CA ILE A 253 22.41 -11.84 -23.14
C ILE A 253 22.52 -11.65 -21.63
N LYS A 254 23.65 -12.04 -21.02
CA LYS A 254 23.89 -11.85 -19.57
C LYS A 254 23.81 -10.37 -19.17
N LYS A 255 24.46 -9.49 -19.94
CA LYS A 255 24.38 -8.03 -19.72
C LYS A 255 22.95 -7.50 -19.84
N GLU A 256 22.17 -7.98 -20.80
CA GLU A 256 20.77 -7.60 -20.91
C GLU A 256 19.96 -8.11 -19.70
N ILE A 257 20.18 -9.36 -19.25
CA ILE A 257 19.53 -9.91 -18.06
C ILE A 257 19.78 -9.00 -16.85
N ASP A 258 21.03 -8.61 -16.59
CA ASP A 258 21.39 -7.75 -15.46
C ASP A 258 20.69 -6.39 -15.53
N LEU A 259 20.68 -5.77 -16.73
CA LEU A 259 19.98 -4.50 -16.96
C LEU A 259 18.45 -4.64 -16.81
N ARG A 260 17.86 -5.76 -17.21
CA ARG A 260 16.41 -6.02 -17.07
C ARG A 260 16.01 -6.33 -15.64
N VAL A 261 16.85 -7.03 -14.87
CA VAL A 261 16.64 -7.22 -13.43
C VAL A 261 16.69 -5.87 -12.72
N ALA A 262 17.67 -5.03 -13.02
CA ALA A 262 17.76 -3.68 -12.48
C ALA A 262 16.53 -2.83 -12.86
N GLN A 263 16.11 -2.86 -14.14
CA GLN A 263 14.90 -2.20 -14.62
C GLN A 263 13.64 -2.67 -13.87
N ALA A 264 13.50 -3.98 -13.65
CA ALA A 264 12.37 -4.54 -12.93
C ALA A 264 12.34 -4.10 -11.46
N ASN A 265 13.49 -4.12 -10.78
CA ASN A 265 13.62 -3.70 -9.39
C ASN A 265 13.31 -2.21 -9.21
N GLU A 266 13.85 -1.36 -10.09
CA GLU A 266 13.59 0.09 -10.10
C GLU A 266 12.10 0.38 -10.37
N ALA A 267 11.47 -0.35 -11.32
CA ALA A 267 10.05 -0.21 -11.61
C ALA A 267 9.16 -0.63 -10.41
N LEU A 268 9.52 -1.72 -9.71
CA LEU A 268 8.79 -2.15 -8.51
C LEU A 268 8.90 -1.14 -7.38
N GLU A 269 10.08 -0.53 -7.19
CA GLU A 269 10.25 0.45 -6.13
C GLU A 269 9.48 1.73 -6.38
N ASN A 270 9.56 2.25 -7.62
CA ASN A 270 8.74 3.39 -8.01
C ASN A 270 7.25 3.08 -7.86
N LEU A 271 6.82 1.84 -8.18
CA LEU A 271 5.43 1.41 -7.96
C LEU A 271 5.06 1.40 -6.46
N ARG A 272 5.95 0.94 -5.57
CA ARG A 272 5.74 1.00 -4.11
C ARG A 272 5.64 2.44 -3.62
N SER A 273 6.55 3.32 -4.04
CA SER A 273 6.52 4.75 -3.70
C SER A 273 5.25 5.42 -4.20
N ASP A 274 4.84 5.15 -5.44
CA ASP A 274 3.61 5.71 -6.02
C ASP A 274 2.35 5.21 -5.29
N ILE A 275 2.30 3.94 -4.89
CA ILE A 275 1.20 3.40 -4.07
C ILE A 275 1.12 4.13 -2.72
N VAL A 276 2.26 4.32 -2.06
CA VAL A 276 2.33 5.05 -0.78
C VAL A 276 1.88 6.50 -0.98
N ASN A 277 2.41 7.19 -1.98
CA ASN A 277 2.05 8.57 -2.31
C ASN A 277 0.56 8.72 -2.63
N LYS A 278 0.01 7.82 -3.45
CA LYS A 278 -1.43 7.79 -3.76
C LYS A 278 -2.25 7.60 -2.49
N SER A 279 -1.86 6.68 -1.60
CA SER A 279 -2.55 6.44 -0.33
C SER A 279 -2.52 7.67 0.60
N TYR A 280 -1.38 8.37 0.63
CA TYR A 280 -1.21 9.61 1.39
C TYR A 280 -2.10 10.72 0.83
N LEU A 281 -2.08 10.95 -0.49
CA LEU A 281 -2.93 11.96 -1.15
C LEU A 281 -4.42 11.68 -0.94
N TYR A 282 -4.85 10.42 -0.93
CA TYR A 282 -6.23 10.06 -0.59
C TYR A 282 -6.59 10.43 0.85
N ARG A 283 -5.67 10.33 1.82
CA ARG A 283 -5.94 10.70 3.21
C ARG A 283 -5.87 12.22 3.41
N ALA A 284 -4.83 12.86 2.89
CA ALA A 284 -4.57 14.29 3.04
C ALA A 284 -5.55 15.15 2.22
N ASN A 285 -5.66 14.92 0.91
CA ASN A 285 -6.44 15.80 0.03
C ASN A 285 -7.93 15.48 0.05
N ARG A 286 -8.34 14.21 -0.05
CA ARG A 286 -9.77 13.86 -0.09
C ARG A 286 -10.45 14.01 1.27
N GLY A 287 -9.76 13.70 2.36
CA GLY A 287 -10.30 13.81 3.72
C GLY A 287 -10.50 15.25 4.18
N LEU A 288 -9.67 16.19 3.70
CA LEU A 288 -9.64 17.58 4.20
C LEU A 288 -10.24 18.61 3.22
N ALA A 289 -10.47 18.27 1.94
CA ALA A 289 -10.98 19.21 0.94
C ALA A 289 -12.42 19.69 1.23
N LYS A 290 -12.59 21.01 1.36
CA LYS A 290 -13.87 21.68 1.59
C LYS A 290 -14.34 22.35 0.29
N GLY A 291 -14.93 21.54 -0.60
CA GLY A 291 -15.62 22.04 -1.79
C GLY A 291 -15.22 21.36 -3.09
N LYS A 292 -15.93 21.69 -4.18
CA LYS A 292 -15.77 21.03 -5.48
C LYS A 292 -14.41 21.29 -6.13
N ARG A 293 -13.92 22.53 -6.11
CA ARG A 293 -12.65 22.93 -6.77
C ARG A 293 -11.43 22.25 -6.15
N GLU A 294 -11.37 22.20 -4.82
CA GLU A 294 -10.30 21.53 -4.08
C GLU A 294 -10.32 20.02 -4.31
N ARG A 295 -11.52 19.41 -4.32
CA ARG A 295 -11.67 18.00 -4.67
C ARG A 295 -11.19 17.70 -6.09
N THR A 296 -11.56 18.50 -7.09
CA THR A 296 -11.10 18.30 -8.47
C THR A 296 -9.59 18.39 -8.60
N ARG A 297 -8.95 19.41 -7.98
CA ARG A 297 -7.48 19.52 -7.96
C ARG A 297 -6.81 18.35 -7.25
N GLY A 298 -7.42 17.88 -6.15
CA GLY A 298 -6.99 16.65 -5.47
C GLY A 298 -7.03 15.44 -6.40
N TYR A 299 -8.11 15.28 -7.19
CA TYR A 299 -8.19 14.22 -8.19
C TYR A 299 -7.16 14.38 -9.31
N ASP A 300 -6.89 15.60 -9.78
CA ASP A 300 -5.85 15.82 -10.79
C ASP A 300 -4.47 15.34 -10.28
N THR A 301 -4.12 15.64 -9.02
CA THR A 301 -2.87 15.15 -8.41
C THR A 301 -2.85 13.63 -8.24
N ILE A 302 -3.98 13.02 -7.84
CA ILE A 302 -4.10 11.57 -7.70
C ILE A 302 -3.97 10.87 -9.06
N ASN A 303 -4.57 11.45 -10.10
CA ASN A 303 -4.52 10.93 -11.46
C ASN A 303 -3.10 10.98 -12.02
N LEU A 304 -2.31 12.03 -11.71
CA LEU A 304 -0.89 12.08 -12.08
C LEU A 304 -0.10 10.92 -11.45
N VAL A 305 -0.29 10.65 -10.16
CA VAL A 305 0.36 9.50 -9.50
C VAL A 305 -0.12 8.19 -10.12
N GLU A 306 -1.41 8.07 -10.45
CA GLU A 306 -1.95 6.89 -11.12
C GLU A 306 -1.36 6.64 -12.52
N THR A 307 -1.14 7.70 -13.31
CA THR A 307 -0.43 7.57 -14.59
C THR A 307 1.01 7.11 -14.42
N SER A 308 1.71 7.58 -13.37
CA SER A 308 3.05 7.09 -13.01
C SER A 308 3.02 5.61 -12.61
N MET A 309 2.06 5.20 -11.78
CA MET A 309 1.88 3.80 -11.40
C MET A 309 1.69 2.89 -12.61
N GLN A 310 0.83 3.27 -13.54
CA GLN A 310 0.57 2.51 -14.76
C GLN A 310 1.84 2.37 -15.61
N LEU A 311 2.58 3.46 -15.79
CA LEU A 311 3.85 3.45 -16.51
C LEU A 311 4.88 2.52 -15.86
N ASN A 312 5.02 2.58 -14.53
CA ASN A 312 5.94 1.73 -13.78
C ASN A 312 5.52 0.25 -13.84
N ALA A 313 4.22 -0.04 -13.77
CA ALA A 313 3.70 -1.40 -13.96
C ALA A 313 4.00 -1.94 -15.37
N GLN A 314 3.85 -1.11 -16.41
CA GLN A 314 4.20 -1.48 -17.78
C GLN A 314 5.69 -1.74 -17.94
N ARG A 315 6.57 -0.88 -17.39
CA ARG A 315 8.03 -1.10 -17.37
C ARG A 315 8.42 -2.43 -16.74
N TYR A 316 7.78 -2.78 -15.63
CA TYR A 316 7.99 -4.09 -14.99
C TYR A 316 7.54 -5.25 -15.89
N LYS A 317 6.36 -5.14 -16.52
CA LYS A 317 5.87 -6.16 -17.47
C LYS A 317 6.81 -6.32 -18.68
N LEU A 318 7.35 -5.23 -19.21
CA LEU A 318 8.33 -5.23 -20.30
C LEU A 318 9.62 -5.94 -19.91
N ALA A 319 10.18 -5.59 -18.74
CA ALA A 319 11.36 -6.23 -18.21
C ALA A 319 11.12 -7.74 -18.02
N LYS A 320 9.95 -8.11 -17.49
CA LYS A 320 9.53 -9.51 -17.32
C LYS A 320 9.39 -10.24 -18.65
N TRP A 321 8.82 -9.60 -19.68
CA TRP A 321 8.70 -10.18 -21.03
C TRP A 321 10.09 -10.49 -21.61
N ALA A 322 11.03 -9.55 -21.49
CA ALA A 322 12.39 -9.73 -21.98
C ALA A 322 13.11 -10.87 -21.24
N LEU A 323 13.02 -10.89 -19.90
CA LEU A 323 13.62 -11.95 -19.07
C LEU A 323 13.07 -13.34 -19.40
N LYS A 324 11.76 -13.45 -19.68
CA LYS A 324 11.14 -14.72 -20.11
C LYS A 324 11.71 -15.21 -21.43
N ARG A 325 11.90 -14.32 -22.41
CA ARG A 325 12.46 -14.68 -23.72
C ARG A 325 13.94 -15.06 -23.65
N LEU A 326 14.69 -14.43 -22.75
CA LEU A 326 16.10 -14.77 -22.49
C LEU A 326 16.28 -16.00 -21.57
N ALA A 327 15.20 -16.73 -21.28
CA ALA A 327 15.19 -17.93 -20.42
C ALA A 327 15.78 -17.74 -19.00
N ALA A 328 15.83 -16.51 -18.50
CA ALA A 328 16.46 -16.16 -17.23
C ALA A 328 15.57 -16.39 -15.99
N VAL A 329 14.34 -16.89 -16.17
CA VAL A 329 13.37 -16.96 -15.06
C VAL A 329 13.24 -18.36 -14.48
N THR A 330 13.99 -18.61 -13.41
CA THR A 330 13.72 -19.68 -12.43
C THR A 330 12.73 -19.19 -11.38
N ALA A 331 11.59 -19.88 -11.24
CA ALA A 331 10.52 -19.68 -10.26
C ALA A 331 9.75 -18.34 -10.35
N ILE A 332 8.71 -18.32 -11.20
CA ILE A 332 7.72 -17.23 -11.24
C ILE A 332 6.76 -17.41 -10.07
N TYR A 333 6.79 -16.48 -9.11
CA TYR A 333 5.74 -16.33 -8.11
C TYR A 333 4.42 -15.99 -8.82
N ASP A 334 3.37 -16.79 -8.61
CA ASP A 334 2.03 -16.55 -9.16
C ASP A 334 1.25 -15.59 -8.23
N PRO A 335 1.12 -14.31 -8.61
CA PRO A 335 0.47 -13.31 -7.77
C PRO A 335 -1.04 -13.51 -7.64
N ASN A 336 -1.64 -14.39 -8.47
CA ASN A 336 -3.07 -14.66 -8.50
C ASN A 336 -3.43 -16.02 -7.91
N LYS A 337 -2.50 -16.71 -7.23
CA LYS A 337 -2.81 -17.98 -6.57
C LYS A 337 -3.97 -17.78 -5.58
N PRO A 338 -5.08 -18.54 -5.70
CA PRO A 338 -6.20 -18.43 -4.77
C PRO A 338 -5.73 -18.73 -3.34
N GLY A 339 -6.16 -17.90 -2.37
CA GLY A 339 -5.73 -17.96 -0.97
C GLY A 339 -4.82 -16.81 -0.50
N LEU A 340 -4.30 -15.99 -1.43
CA LEU A 340 -3.47 -14.81 -1.11
C LEU A 340 -4.23 -13.64 -0.48
N ARG A 341 -5.56 -13.71 -0.43
CA ARG A 341 -6.42 -12.68 0.19
C ARG A 341 -6.38 -12.71 1.72
N THR A 342 -5.99 -13.85 2.29
CA THR A 342 -5.80 -14.08 3.73
C THR A 342 -4.36 -13.82 4.17
N ASP A 343 -3.48 -13.57 3.21
CA ASP A 343 -2.09 -13.22 3.43
C ASP A 343 -1.96 -11.73 3.76
N ASP A 344 -1.28 -11.43 4.85
CA ASP A 344 -1.37 -10.13 5.52
C ASP A 344 -0.58 -9.00 4.82
N LEU A 345 0.27 -9.34 3.83
CA LEU A 345 0.90 -8.41 2.87
C LEU A 345 1.02 -9.06 1.48
N SER A 346 0.88 -8.28 0.41
CA SER A 346 1.08 -8.80 -0.96
C SER A 346 2.55 -9.08 -1.27
N TRP A 347 2.80 -9.99 -2.22
CA TRP A 347 4.14 -10.49 -2.58
C TRP A 347 5.16 -9.42 -3.00
N ILE A 348 4.69 -8.30 -3.54
CA ILE A 348 5.53 -7.14 -3.88
C ILE A 348 6.20 -6.54 -2.64
N TRP A 349 5.65 -6.80 -1.45
CA TRP A 349 6.20 -6.45 -0.15
C TRP A 349 6.92 -7.63 0.55
N ARG A 350 7.00 -8.83 -0.08
CA ARG A 350 7.52 -10.07 0.54
C ARG A 350 8.64 -10.77 -0.24
N LEU A 351 9.01 -10.33 -1.44
CA LEU A 351 10.10 -10.96 -2.21
C LEU A 351 11.48 -10.65 -1.60
N ASN A 352 12.30 -11.71 -1.48
CA ASN A 352 13.69 -11.79 -0.98
C ASN A 352 13.94 -11.72 0.55
N VAL A 353 13.23 -12.51 1.36
CA VAL A 353 13.39 -12.52 2.83
C VAL A 353 14.68 -13.23 3.34
N LYS A 354 15.28 -14.15 2.57
CA LYS A 354 16.38 -15.01 3.05
C LYS A 354 17.78 -14.70 2.52
N LYS A 355 17.89 -14.03 1.36
CA LYS A 355 19.19 -13.65 0.77
C LYS A 355 19.55 -12.19 1.03
N ASP A 356 18.55 -11.35 1.31
CA ASP A 356 18.74 -9.90 1.46
C ASP A 356 19.02 -9.49 2.91
N SER A 357 18.87 -10.38 3.90
CA SER A 357 19.37 -10.13 5.26
C SER A 357 20.90 -10.01 5.34
N GLU A 358 21.61 -10.51 4.32
CA GLU A 358 23.06 -10.36 4.18
C GLU A 358 23.45 -9.33 3.11
N THR A 359 22.49 -8.86 2.28
CA THR A 359 22.82 -8.08 1.06
C THR A 359 21.98 -6.81 0.83
N HIS A 360 20.85 -6.58 1.52
CA HIS A 360 19.96 -5.43 1.26
C HIS A 360 19.19 -4.92 2.50
N ASP A 361 19.68 -3.83 3.10
CA ASP A 361 19.17 -3.21 4.35
C ASP A 361 17.68 -2.77 4.30
N GLN A 362 17.10 -2.55 3.12
CA GLN A 362 15.76 -1.98 2.93
C GLN A 362 14.62 -2.94 3.27
N LEU A 363 14.79 -4.24 2.98
CA LEU A 363 13.78 -5.26 3.29
C LEU A 363 13.81 -5.60 4.78
N GLU A 364 14.99 -5.63 5.41
CA GLU A 364 15.10 -5.76 6.86
C GLU A 364 14.32 -4.64 7.56
N GLU A 365 14.38 -3.40 7.06
CA GLU A 365 13.64 -2.27 7.62
C GLU A 365 12.12 -2.40 7.48
N VAL A 366 11.61 -2.83 6.33
CA VAL A 366 10.16 -3.08 6.15
C VAL A 366 9.68 -4.22 7.06
N HIS A 367 10.47 -5.29 7.18
CA HIS A 367 10.18 -6.41 8.07
C HIS A 367 10.23 -5.99 9.53
N ARG A 368 11.23 -5.20 9.93
CA ARG A 368 11.37 -4.63 11.26
C ARG A 368 10.16 -3.77 11.60
N VAL A 369 9.78 -2.84 10.73
CA VAL A 369 8.62 -1.95 10.95
C VAL A 369 7.32 -2.74 11.06
N ASN A 370 7.09 -3.72 10.18
CA ASN A 370 5.88 -4.54 10.22
C ASN A 370 5.85 -5.44 11.47
N TRP A 371 6.99 -6.03 11.85
CA TRP A 371 7.12 -6.81 13.07
C TRP A 371 6.83 -5.94 14.30
N ILE A 372 7.46 -4.77 14.43
CA ILE A 372 7.23 -3.81 15.54
C ILE A 372 5.77 -3.33 15.57
N ARG A 373 5.16 -3.00 14.42
CA ARG A 373 3.75 -2.59 14.36
C ARG A 373 2.82 -3.72 14.79
N SER A 374 3.07 -4.95 14.34
CA SER A 374 2.26 -6.11 14.74
C SER A 374 2.39 -6.42 16.24
N LEU A 375 3.58 -6.22 16.82
CA LEU A 375 3.82 -6.29 18.25
C LEU A 375 2.99 -5.22 18.99
N ASN A 376 3.13 -3.95 18.61
CA ASN A 376 2.42 -2.84 19.25
C ASN A 376 0.90 -2.95 19.12
N ILE A 377 0.38 -3.49 18.01
CA ILE A 377 -1.06 -3.72 17.83
C ILE A 377 -1.55 -4.81 18.78
N ARG A 378 -0.80 -5.92 18.91
CA ARG A 378 -1.10 -6.98 19.88
C ARG A 378 -1.12 -6.41 21.29
N ASP A 379 -0.06 -5.70 21.69
CA ASP A 379 0.10 -5.16 23.04
C ASP A 379 -1.01 -4.15 23.35
N ARG A 380 -1.36 -3.29 22.40
CA ARG A 380 -2.49 -2.35 22.54
C ARG A 380 -3.82 -3.06 22.76
N TRP A 381 -4.12 -4.14 22.04
CA TRP A 381 -5.36 -4.88 22.25
C TRP A 381 -5.37 -5.67 23.56
N GLU A 382 -4.20 -6.10 24.03
CA GLU A 382 -4.00 -6.66 25.36
C GLU A 382 -4.26 -5.63 26.47
N GLU A 383 -3.75 -4.41 26.30
CA GLU A 383 -4.05 -3.26 27.17
C GLU A 383 -5.54 -2.92 27.14
N GLU A 384 -6.15 -2.80 25.96
CA GLU A 384 -7.57 -2.46 25.79
C GLU A 384 -8.46 -3.50 26.48
N LEU A 385 -8.18 -4.80 26.31
CA LEU A 385 -8.93 -5.85 27.00
C LEU A 385 -8.82 -5.71 28.52
N THR A 386 -7.63 -5.39 29.02
CA THR A 386 -7.40 -5.16 30.45
C THR A 386 -8.17 -3.94 30.95
N ILE A 387 -8.13 -2.82 30.21
CA ILE A 387 -8.84 -1.58 30.55
C ILE A 387 -10.34 -1.82 30.55
N VAL A 388 -10.91 -2.39 29.50
CA VAL A 388 -12.36 -2.63 29.40
C VAL A 388 -12.83 -3.60 30.49
N THR A 389 -12.02 -4.60 30.86
CA THR A 389 -12.33 -5.50 31.99
C THR A 389 -12.37 -4.71 33.31
N ALA A 390 -11.42 -3.80 33.53
CA ALA A 390 -11.43 -2.92 34.69
C ALA A 390 -12.61 -1.93 34.67
N GLU A 391 -12.97 -1.37 33.51
CA GLU A 391 -14.13 -0.47 33.37
C GLU A 391 -15.46 -1.17 33.69
N ILE A 392 -15.61 -2.43 33.27
CA ILE A 392 -16.75 -3.29 33.64
C ILE A 392 -16.85 -3.41 35.16
N GLU A 393 -15.74 -3.69 35.83
CA GLU A 393 -15.68 -3.81 37.28
C GLU A 393 -15.98 -2.47 37.98
N TRP A 394 -15.35 -1.39 37.52
CA TRP A 394 -15.55 -0.05 38.06
C TRP A 394 -16.98 0.41 37.92
N TYR A 395 -17.66 0.09 36.82
CA TYR A 395 -19.07 0.44 36.64
C TYR A 395 -19.93 -0.19 37.73
N VAL A 396 -19.76 -1.49 37.99
CA VAL A 396 -20.53 -2.20 39.02
C VAL A 396 -20.21 -1.61 40.40
N ARG A 397 -18.92 -1.48 40.74
CA ARG A 397 -18.48 -0.88 42.02
C ARG A 397 -19.05 0.53 42.19
N TYR A 398 -19.06 1.35 41.14
CA TYR A 398 -19.62 2.69 41.16
C TYR A 398 -21.10 2.70 41.53
N MET A 399 -21.91 1.79 40.97
CA MET A 399 -23.34 1.69 41.33
C MET A 399 -23.54 1.42 42.82
N PHE A 400 -22.74 0.52 43.40
CA PHE A 400 -22.82 0.19 44.83
C PHE A 400 -22.27 1.31 45.72
N THR A 401 -21.22 2.02 45.28
CA THR A 401 -20.74 3.23 45.97
C THR A 401 -21.82 4.31 45.98
N ARG A 402 -22.49 4.57 44.83
CA ARG A 402 -23.62 5.52 44.76
C ARG A 402 -24.78 5.13 45.66
N LYS A 403 -25.12 3.83 45.73
CA LYS A 403 -26.10 3.32 46.70
C LYS A 403 -25.71 3.72 48.14
N ARG A 404 -24.45 3.50 48.53
CA ARG A 404 -23.97 3.84 49.88
C ARG A 404 -24.00 5.35 50.14
N GLU A 405 -23.57 6.16 49.19
CA GLU A 405 -23.59 7.62 49.29
C GLU A 405 -25.02 8.16 49.51
N VAL A 406 -26.00 7.62 48.77
CA VAL A 406 -27.41 8.00 48.91
C VAL A 406 -27.96 7.60 50.27
N LEU A 407 -27.58 6.43 50.80
CA LEU A 407 -28.00 6.02 52.15
C LEU A 407 -27.46 6.94 53.24
N CYS A 408 -26.30 7.58 53.04
CA CYS A 408 -25.77 8.58 53.96
C CYS A 408 -26.60 9.88 54.01
N TRP A 409 -27.58 10.08 53.11
CA TRP A 409 -28.50 11.21 53.18
C TRP A 409 -29.51 11.09 54.33
N ILE A 410 -29.72 9.87 54.82
CA ILE A 410 -30.61 9.58 55.96
C ILE A 410 -29.90 10.06 57.23
N LYS A 411 -30.33 11.22 57.75
CA LYS A 411 -29.93 11.71 59.08
C LYS A 411 -31.06 11.36 60.05
N GLY A 412 -30.74 10.91 61.26
CA GLY A 412 -31.75 10.42 62.24
C GLY A 412 -32.85 11.40 62.66
N GLU A 413 -32.79 12.66 62.23
CA GLU A 413 -33.79 13.72 62.47
C GLU A 413 -34.52 14.18 61.19
N SER A 414 -34.43 13.42 60.09
CA SER A 414 -34.98 13.81 58.78
C SER A 414 -36.49 13.59 58.67
N ASP A 415 -37.15 14.39 57.82
CA ASP A 415 -38.55 14.16 57.44
C ASP A 415 -38.71 12.78 56.78
N LEU A 416 -39.78 12.07 57.14
CA LEU A 416 -40.11 10.72 56.65
C LEU A 416 -40.13 10.62 55.10
N ALA A 417 -40.43 11.73 54.43
CA ALA A 417 -40.43 11.84 52.97
C ALA A 417 -39.01 11.83 52.36
N VAL A 418 -38.03 12.44 53.03
CA VAL A 418 -36.62 12.49 52.61
C VAL A 418 -36.01 11.09 52.71
N ASP A 419 -36.30 10.40 53.80
CA ASP A 419 -35.85 9.02 54.01
C ASP A 419 -36.44 8.08 52.95
N ALA A 420 -37.74 8.17 52.69
CA ALA A 420 -38.39 7.39 51.64
C ALA A 420 -37.79 7.65 50.24
N TYR A 421 -37.44 8.90 49.94
CA TYR A 421 -36.77 9.24 48.69
C TYR A 421 -35.35 8.67 48.61
N ALA A 422 -34.57 8.77 49.69
CA ALA A 422 -33.22 8.21 49.76
C ALA A 422 -33.24 6.68 49.57
N TYR A 423 -34.16 5.96 50.22
CA TYR A 423 -34.34 4.52 50.00
C TYR A 423 -34.69 4.18 48.55
N ARG A 424 -35.59 4.93 47.92
CA ARG A 424 -35.93 4.73 46.50
C ARG A 424 -34.72 4.93 45.59
N GLN A 425 -33.92 5.96 45.83
CA GLN A 425 -32.70 6.22 45.06
C GLN A 425 -31.64 5.14 45.28
N ALA A 426 -31.46 4.67 46.52
CA ALA A 426 -30.56 3.57 46.84
C ALA A 426 -30.98 2.26 46.16
N ASP A 427 -32.28 1.95 46.13
CA ASP A 427 -32.82 0.77 45.43
C ASP A 427 -32.62 0.88 43.90
N MET A 428 -32.80 2.07 43.32
CA MET A 428 -32.51 2.30 41.90
C MET A 428 -31.04 1.96 41.56
N TRP A 429 -30.08 2.52 42.30
CA TRP A 429 -28.65 2.24 42.11
C TRP A 429 -28.33 0.76 42.33
N HIS A 430 -28.95 0.13 43.31
CA HIS A 430 -28.80 -1.29 43.59
C HIS A 430 -29.25 -2.16 42.40
N ARG A 431 -30.44 -1.89 41.84
CA ARG A 431 -30.97 -2.62 40.69
C ARG A 431 -30.10 -2.45 39.44
N LEU A 432 -29.60 -1.24 39.20
CA LEU A 432 -28.66 -0.98 38.09
C LEU A 432 -27.38 -1.79 38.25
N GLY A 433 -26.80 -1.83 39.45
CA GLY A 433 -25.60 -2.62 39.76
C GLY A 433 -25.82 -4.12 39.58
N ILE A 434 -26.93 -4.67 40.10
CA ILE A 434 -27.28 -6.09 39.93
C ILE A 434 -27.50 -6.43 38.46
N HIS A 435 -28.27 -5.60 37.74
CA HIS A 435 -28.55 -5.83 36.33
C HIS A 435 -27.25 -5.86 35.52
N ALA A 436 -26.38 -4.86 35.70
CA ALA A 436 -25.10 -4.79 35.02
C ALA A 436 -24.21 -5.99 35.34
N SER A 437 -24.07 -6.35 36.62
CA SER A 437 -23.31 -7.54 37.05
C SER A 437 -23.85 -8.81 36.38
N SER A 438 -25.17 -8.98 36.34
CA SER A 438 -25.78 -10.15 35.70
C SER A 438 -25.50 -10.23 34.20
N GLU A 439 -25.51 -9.10 33.49
CA GLU A 439 -25.23 -9.05 32.05
C GLU A 439 -23.75 -9.25 31.75
N PHE A 440 -22.86 -8.69 32.58
CA PHE A 440 -21.42 -8.86 32.45
C PHE A 440 -20.97 -10.30 32.73
N ILE A 441 -21.56 -10.99 33.72
CA ILE A 441 -21.28 -12.40 33.98
C ILE A 441 -21.68 -13.27 32.79
N LYS A 442 -22.87 -13.05 32.22
CA LYS A 442 -23.36 -13.84 31.07
C LYS A 442 -22.46 -13.72 29.84
N ILE A 443 -21.95 -12.52 29.58
CA ILE A 443 -21.38 -12.19 28.27
C ILE A 443 -19.85 -12.02 28.30
N ALA A 444 -19.32 -11.39 29.35
CA ALA A 444 -17.88 -11.17 29.51
C ALA A 444 -17.22 -12.24 30.40
N LYS A 445 -18.00 -13.08 31.10
CA LYS A 445 -17.52 -14.05 32.11
C LYS A 445 -16.68 -13.40 33.23
N VAL A 446 -16.82 -12.09 33.42
CA VAL A 446 -16.17 -11.33 34.47
C VAL A 446 -17.07 -11.37 35.70
N THR A 447 -16.67 -12.12 36.72
CA THR A 447 -17.32 -12.09 38.04
C THR A 447 -16.82 -10.91 38.82
N VAL A 448 -17.70 -9.93 39.07
CA VAL A 448 -17.42 -8.83 39.98
C VAL A 448 -17.92 -9.23 41.37
N LEU A 449 -16.98 -9.47 42.29
CA LEU A 449 -17.30 -9.64 43.71
C LEU A 449 -17.60 -8.25 44.29
N VAL A 450 -18.77 -8.13 44.90
CA VAL A 450 -19.20 -6.89 45.55
C VAL A 450 -19.41 -7.25 47.02
N ASP A 451 -18.48 -6.82 47.86
CA ASP A 451 -18.60 -6.86 49.33
C ASP A 451 -19.46 -5.69 49.84
#